data_AF-A0A382XAY1-F1
#
_entry.id   AF-A0A382XAY1-F1
#
_cell.length_a   1.000
_cell.length_b   1.000
_cell.length_c   1.000
_cell.angle_alpha   90.00
_cell.angle_beta   90.00
_cell.angle_gamma   90.00
#
_symmetry.space_group_name_H-M   'P 1'
#
loop_
_entity.id
_entity.type
_entity.pdbx_description
1 polymer ?
#
loop_
_entity_poly.entity_id
_entity_poly.type
_entity_poly.pdbx_seq_one_letter_code
_entity_poly.pdbx_strand_id
1 'polypeptide(L)'
;MLDGNWRSVVDRSLIPIGRSLHRSGVTADAVTVIGVIMAAGASLTIGFGYLRLGFALLVLTGVPDALDGPVAKASGTASPRGAFFDSVSDRLTDALLLGGVAWHIAGTRPGHMV
;
A
#
# COMPACT_ATOMS: atom_id res chain seq x y z
N MET A 1 10.49 13.33 -9.02
CA MET A 1 9.96 14.40 -9.89
C MET A 1 9.25 13.71 -11.05
N LEU A 2 7.98 13.38 -10.87
CA LEU A 2 7.09 12.93 -11.94
C LEU A 2 6.15 14.10 -12.21
N ASP A 3 6.10 14.56 -13.45
CA ASP A 3 5.54 15.86 -13.83
C ASP A 3 4.06 16.02 -13.46
N GLY A 4 3.66 17.24 -13.10
CA GLY A 4 2.30 17.57 -12.64
C GLY A 4 1.17 17.25 -13.62
N ASN A 5 1.50 16.95 -14.87
CA ASN A 5 0.54 16.56 -15.90
C ASN A 5 0.07 15.11 -15.81
N TRP A 6 0.84 14.21 -15.18
CA TRP A 6 0.41 12.82 -14.95
C TRP A 6 -0.45 12.66 -13.70
N ARG A 7 -0.12 13.43 -12.64
CA ARG A 7 -0.93 13.48 -11.41
C ARG A 7 -2.37 13.90 -11.69
N SER A 8 -2.60 14.83 -12.60
CA SER A 8 -3.95 15.30 -12.94
C SER A 8 -4.78 14.25 -13.70
N VAL A 9 -4.15 13.41 -14.53
CA VAL A 9 -4.82 12.30 -15.24
C VAL A 9 -5.17 11.17 -14.28
N VAL A 10 -4.25 10.81 -13.39
CA VAL A 10 -4.49 9.82 -12.33
C VAL A 10 -5.58 10.32 -11.37
N ASP A 11 -5.48 11.55 -10.87
CA ASP A 11 -6.52 12.17 -10.03
C ASP A 11 -7.89 12.13 -10.74
N ARG A 12 -7.97 12.44 -12.04
CA ARG A 12 -9.23 12.49 -12.78
C ARG A 12 -9.88 11.14 -13.02
N SER A 13 -9.10 10.09 -13.22
CA SER A 13 -9.59 8.71 -13.34
C SER A 13 -9.98 8.10 -11.99
N LEU A 14 -9.38 8.57 -10.89
CA LEU A 14 -9.63 8.03 -9.55
C LEU A 14 -10.78 8.74 -8.82
N ILE A 15 -11.14 9.97 -9.19
CA ILE A 15 -12.33 10.68 -8.68
C ILE A 15 -13.65 9.88 -8.79
N PRO A 16 -14.01 9.23 -9.92
CA PRO A 16 -15.24 8.44 -10.00
C PRO A 16 -15.19 7.19 -9.11
N ILE A 17 -14.01 6.56 -8.97
CA ILE A 17 -13.80 5.43 -8.07
C ILE A 17 -13.95 5.88 -6.61
N GLY A 18 -13.32 6.98 -6.23
CA GLY A 18 -13.44 7.56 -4.89
C GLY A 18 -14.87 7.97 -4.54
N ARG A 19 -15.63 8.53 -5.49
CA ARG A 19 -17.06 8.81 -5.32
C ARG A 19 -17.90 7.54 -5.18
N SER A 20 -17.57 6.47 -5.91
CA SER A 20 -18.26 5.19 -5.79
C SER A 20 -17.99 4.53 -4.43
N LEU A 21 -16.74 4.50 -3.98
CA LEU A 21 -16.34 3.99 -2.66
C LEU A 21 -17.02 4.76 -1.53
N HIS A 22 -17.06 6.09 -1.63
CA HIS A 22 -17.76 6.93 -0.66
C HIS A 22 -19.26 6.62 -0.59
N ARG A 23 -19.92 6.42 -1.76
CA ARG A 23 -21.34 6.02 -1.80
C ARG A 23 -21.58 4.63 -1.18
N SER A 24 -20.58 3.76 -1.19
CA SER A 24 -20.61 2.45 -0.54
C SER A 24 -20.25 2.49 0.96
N GLY A 25 -19.94 3.67 1.52
CA GLY A 25 -19.59 3.83 2.94
C GLY A 25 -18.16 3.40 3.29
N VAL A 26 -17.29 3.18 2.29
CA VAL A 26 -15.88 2.82 2.52
C VAL A 26 -15.11 4.07 2.93
N THR A 27 -14.46 4.02 4.10
CA THR A 27 -13.65 5.11 4.64
C THR A 27 -12.21 5.05 4.10
N ALA A 28 -11.52 6.20 4.08
CA ALA A 28 -10.09 6.25 3.72
C ALA A 28 -9.26 5.31 4.62
N ASP A 29 -9.51 5.33 5.94
CA ASP A 29 -8.87 4.44 6.90
C ASP A 29 -9.03 2.95 6.54
N ALA A 30 -10.19 2.54 6.01
CA ALA A 30 -10.41 1.16 5.59
C ALA A 30 -9.54 0.79 4.37
N VAL A 31 -9.36 1.71 3.43
CA VAL A 31 -8.47 1.52 2.26
C VAL A 31 -7.03 1.35 2.74
N THR A 32 -6.57 2.21 3.65
CA THR A 32 -5.23 2.13 4.23
C THR A 32 -5.01 0.80 4.97
N VAL A 33 -5.97 0.34 5.78
CA VAL A 33 -5.88 -0.95 6.49
C VAL A 33 -5.81 -2.13 5.51
N ILE A 34 -6.58 -2.10 4.42
CA ILE A 34 -6.49 -3.12 3.37
C ILE A 34 -5.09 -3.13 2.75
N GLY A 35 -4.50 -1.96 2.48
CA GLY A 35 -3.12 -1.84 2.00
C GLY A 35 -2.11 -2.52 2.92
N VAL A 36 -2.20 -2.28 4.23
CA VAL A 36 -1.33 -2.91 5.24
C VAL A 36 -1.50 -4.43 5.27
N ILE A 37 -2.73 -4.94 5.19
CA ILE A 37 -3.00 -6.39 5.14
C ILE A 37 -2.39 -7.02 3.88
N MET A 38 -2.51 -6.35 2.73
CA MET A 38 -1.90 -6.81 1.48
C MET A 38 -0.37 -6.83 1.58
N ALA A 39 0.23 -5.80 2.19
CA ALA A 39 1.67 -5.72 2.43
C ALA A 39 2.17 -6.85 3.35
N ALA A 40 1.41 -7.18 4.40
CA ALA A 40 1.70 -8.31 5.27
C ALA A 40 1.65 -9.65 4.49
N GLY A 41 0.64 -9.85 3.64
CA GLY A 41 0.54 -11.03 2.78
C GLY A 41 1.69 -11.14 1.77
N ALA A 42 2.08 -10.03 1.15
CA ALA A 42 3.24 -9.96 0.27
C ALA A 42 4.54 -10.28 1.03
N SER A 43 4.75 -9.67 2.21
CA SER A 43 5.90 -9.93 3.07
C SER A 43 6.04 -11.41 3.44
N LEU A 44 4.95 -12.05 3.88
CA LEU A 44 4.95 -13.46 4.24
C LEU A 44 5.28 -14.36 3.04
N THR A 45 4.64 -14.13 1.89
CA THR A 45 4.90 -14.93 0.68
C THR A 45 6.33 -14.78 0.17
N ILE A 46 6.90 -13.56 0.24
CA ILE A 46 8.33 -13.32 -0.03
C ILE A 46 9.19 -14.09 0.97
N GLY A 47 8.90 -13.97 2.28
CA GLY A 47 9.64 -14.64 3.35
C GLY A 47 9.71 -16.16 3.18
N PHE A 48 8.61 -16.79 2.78
CA PHE A 48 8.54 -18.23 2.48
C PHE A 48 9.14 -18.64 1.13
N GLY A 49 9.63 -17.69 0.33
CA GLY A 49 10.29 -17.95 -0.95
C GLY A 49 9.37 -18.08 -2.16
N TYR A 50 8.09 -17.78 -2.04
CA TYR A 50 7.15 -17.70 -3.16
C TYR A 50 7.31 -16.37 -3.92
N LEU A 51 8.51 -16.08 -4.43
CA LEU A 51 8.90 -14.76 -4.93
C LEU A 51 8.03 -14.20 -6.05
N ARG A 52 7.50 -15.06 -6.95
CA ARG A 52 6.61 -14.63 -8.03
C ARG A 52 5.27 -14.11 -7.49
N LEU A 53 4.70 -14.84 -6.53
CA LEU A 53 3.45 -14.46 -5.87
C LEU A 53 3.68 -13.24 -4.98
N GLY A 54 4.78 -13.23 -4.22
CA GLY A 54 5.18 -12.09 -3.40
C GLY A 54 5.36 -10.81 -4.20
N PHE A 55 6.00 -10.90 -5.38
CA PHE A 55 6.13 -9.77 -6.30
C PHE A 55 4.77 -9.30 -6.83
N ALA A 56 3.89 -10.21 -7.24
CA ALA A 56 2.56 -9.85 -7.71
C ALA A 56 1.74 -9.14 -6.61
N LEU A 57 1.79 -9.65 -5.37
CA LEU A 57 1.12 -9.04 -4.23
C LEU A 57 1.72 -7.67 -3.88
N LEU A 58 3.05 -7.53 -3.93
CA LEU A 58 3.75 -6.25 -3.73
C LEU A 58 3.34 -5.20 -4.77
N VAL A 59 3.20 -5.57 -6.04
CA VAL A 59 2.70 -4.63 -7.06
C VAL A 59 1.27 -4.19 -6.73
N LEU A 60 0.44 -5.10 -6.21
CA LEU A 60 -0.93 -4.79 -5.85
C LEU A 60 -1.06 -3.90 -4.60
N THR A 61 -0.06 -3.81 -3.72
CA THR A 61 -0.11 -2.90 -2.56
C THR A 61 -0.09 -1.42 -2.97
N GLY A 62 0.36 -1.09 -4.18
CA GLY A 62 0.30 0.28 -4.69
C GLY A 62 -1.11 0.75 -5.10
N VAL A 63 -2.09 -0.17 -5.19
CA VAL A 63 -3.47 0.19 -5.56
C VAL A 63 -4.19 0.94 -4.45
N PRO A 64 -4.19 0.47 -3.18
CA PRO A 64 -4.75 1.23 -2.05
C PRO A 64 -4.15 2.62 -1.86
N ASP A 65 -2.81 2.73 -1.91
CA ASP A 65 -2.03 3.99 -1.79
C ASP A 65 -2.37 4.99 -2.90
N ALA A 66 -2.61 4.51 -4.12
CA ALA A 66 -3.06 5.39 -5.20
C ALA A 66 -4.50 5.91 -4.97
N LEU A 67 -5.32 5.19 -4.21
CA LEU A 67 -6.75 5.45 -4.05
C LEU A 67 -7.11 6.29 -2.83
N ASP A 68 -6.36 6.24 -1.73
CA ASP A 68 -6.69 6.96 -0.49
C ASP A 68 -6.76 8.48 -0.65
N GLY A 69 -5.86 9.11 -1.40
CA GLY A 69 -5.80 10.55 -1.63
C GLY A 69 -7.00 11.06 -2.44
N PRO A 70 -7.31 10.46 -3.61
CA PRO A 70 -8.52 10.75 -4.36
C PRO A 70 -9.81 10.47 -3.59
N VAL A 71 -9.86 9.38 -2.80
CA VAL A 71 -11.00 9.06 -1.93
C VAL A 71 -11.18 10.14 -0.87
N ALA A 72 -10.12 10.53 -0.15
CA ALA A 72 -10.14 11.54 0.91
C ALA A 72 -10.50 12.94 0.38
N LYS A 73 -10.03 13.30 -0.82
CA LYS A 73 -10.46 14.53 -1.52
C LYS A 73 -11.94 14.48 -1.90
N ALA A 74 -12.42 13.36 -2.41
CA ALA A 74 -13.79 13.22 -2.89
C ALA A 74 -14.82 13.10 -1.74
N SER A 75 -14.43 12.54 -0.60
CA SER A 75 -15.25 12.39 0.60
C SER A 75 -15.27 13.65 1.47
N GLY A 76 -14.35 14.60 1.25
CA GLY A 76 -14.18 15.77 2.13
C GLY A 76 -13.64 15.41 3.52
N THR A 77 -13.11 14.20 3.72
CA THR A 77 -12.58 13.73 5.01
C THR A 77 -11.08 13.96 5.15
N ALA A 78 -10.47 14.72 4.24
CA ALA A 78 -9.07 15.12 4.33
C ALA A 78 -8.82 15.85 5.66
N SER A 79 -8.00 15.25 6.52
CA SER A 79 -7.71 15.78 7.86
C SER A 79 -6.25 15.53 8.24
N PRO A 80 -5.65 16.34 9.15
CA PRO A 80 -4.30 16.11 9.64
C PRO A 80 -4.13 14.73 10.31
N ARG A 81 -5.17 14.25 10.98
CA ARG A 81 -5.19 12.91 11.58
C ARG A 81 -5.09 11.82 10.50
N GLY A 82 -5.87 11.94 9.43
CA GLY A 82 -5.83 10.99 8.31
C GLY A 82 -4.46 10.98 7.63
N ALA A 83 -3.90 12.16 7.35
CA ALA A 83 -2.57 12.27 6.75
C ALA A 83 -1.45 11.68 7.63
N PHE A 84 -1.57 11.78 8.96
CA PHE A 84 -0.66 11.11 9.88
C PHE A 84 -0.83 9.58 9.86
N PHE A 85 -2.07 9.09 9.89
CA PHE A 85 -2.36 7.66 9.85
C PHE A 85 -1.86 7.00 8.57
N ASP A 86 -2.08 7.66 7.44
CA ASP A 86 -1.58 7.31 6.12
C ASP A 86 -0.04 7.17 6.12
N SER A 87 0.65 8.25 6.51
CA SER A 87 2.12 8.25 6.58
C SER A 87 2.69 7.21 7.53
N VAL A 88 2.03 6.88 8.65
CA VAL A 88 2.48 5.82 9.56
C VAL A 88 2.26 4.44 8.94
N SER A 89 1.16 4.25 8.23
CA SER A 89 0.82 2.99 7.58
C SER A 89 1.75 2.68 6.41
N ASP A 90 2.20 3.70 5.69
CA ASP A 90 3.25 3.57 4.66
C ASP A 90 4.55 3.04 5.27
N ARG A 91 4.97 3.60 6.40
CA ARG A 91 6.20 3.15 7.08
C ARG A 91 6.08 1.73 7.60
N LEU A 92 4.90 1.36 8.10
CA LEU A 92 4.63 -0.01 8.50
C LEU A 92 4.68 -0.96 7.30
N THR A 93 4.09 -0.56 6.17
CA THR A 93 4.11 -1.31 4.90
C THR A 93 5.54 -1.50 4.39
N ASP A 94 6.34 -0.43 4.36
CA ASP A 94 7.76 -0.48 3.99
C ASP A 94 8.53 -1.47 4.88
N ALA A 95 8.34 -1.38 6.21
CA ALA A 95 9.00 -2.24 7.17
C ALA A 95 8.62 -3.72 6.99
N LEU A 96 7.34 -4.00 6.74
CA LEU A 96 6.86 -5.36 6.47
C LEU A 96 7.51 -5.94 5.21
N LEU A 97 7.44 -5.21 4.09
CA LEU A 97 7.96 -5.69 2.81
C LEU A 97 9.49 -5.91 2.86
N LEU A 98 10.23 -4.92 3.37
CA LEU A 98 11.68 -5.04 3.54
C LEU A 98 12.04 -6.15 4.54
N GLY A 99 11.27 -6.31 5.62
CA GLY A 99 11.45 -7.39 6.58
C GLY A 99 11.26 -8.78 5.96
N GLY A 100 10.25 -8.96 5.12
CA GLY A 100 10.02 -10.22 4.40
C GLY A 100 11.15 -10.57 3.43
N VAL A 101 11.66 -9.57 2.71
CA VAL A 101 12.84 -9.71 1.84
C VAL A 101 14.09 -10.07 2.66
N ALA A 102 14.34 -9.36 3.76
CA ALA A 102 15.47 -9.60 4.63
C ALA A 102 15.44 -11.02 5.22
N TRP A 103 14.29 -11.46 5.70
CA TRP A 103 14.06 -12.82 6.19
C TRP A 103 14.37 -13.86 5.10
N HIS A 104 13.83 -13.67 3.90
CA HIS A 104 14.06 -14.59 2.79
C HIS A 104 15.55 -14.72 2.46
N ILE A 105 16.27 -13.60 2.37
CA ILE A 105 17.72 -13.59 2.07
C ILE A 105 18.52 -14.22 3.22
N ALA A 106 18.16 -13.95 4.47
CA ALA A 106 18.83 -14.52 5.64
C ALA A 106 18.66 -16.05 5.71
N GLY A 107 17.49 -16.58 5.34
CA GLY A 107 17.23 -18.02 5.32
C GLY A 107 17.82 -18.76 4.11
N THR A 108 18.11 -18.07 3.01
CA THR A 108 18.61 -18.69 1.76
C THR A 108 20.13 -18.67 1.60
N ARG A 109 20.87 -17.89 2.42
CA ARG A 109 22.34 -17.89 2.42
C ARG A 109 22.89 -18.88 3.47
N PRO A 110 23.49 -20.00 3.07
CA PRO A 110 24.17 -20.88 4.01
C PRO A 110 25.45 -20.19 4.51
N GLY A 111 25.51 -19.81 5.80
CA GLY A 111 26.77 -19.38 6.41
C GLY A 111 26.73 -18.30 7.51
N HIS A 112 25.59 -17.73 7.90
CA HIS A 112 25.55 -16.65 8.91
C HIS A 112 24.46 -16.79 9.99
N MET A 113 23.96 -18.00 10.21
CA MET A 113 23.27 -18.35 11.46
C MET A 113 23.86 -19.66 11.97
N VAL A 114 24.94 -19.51 12.74
CA VAL A 114 25.38 -20.46 13.77
C VAL A 114 25.31 -19.71 15.09
#